data_AF-A0A4S4KLT9-F1
#
_entry.id   AF-A0A4S4KLT9-F1
#
_cell.length_a   1.000
_cell.length_b   1.000
_cell.length_c   1.000
_cell.angle_alpha   90.00
_cell.angle_beta   90.00
_cell.angle_gamma   90.00
#
_symmetry.space_group_name_H-M   'P 1'
#
loop_
_entity.id
_entity.type
_entity.pdbx_description
1 polymer ?
#
loop_
_entity_poly.entity_id
_entity_poly.type
_entity_poly.pdbx_seq_one_letter_code
_entity_poly.pdbx_strand_id
1 'polypeptide(L)'
;MSSSTALATISAVQFLRVDSYVNLACLTFLAYDTCLGFSEELEHVWRARWTLPKFLYLFMRYYSLAHLLITFCVNIRTGLPENLYALSNLTYSVI
;
A
#
# COMPACT_ATOMS: atom_id res chain seq x y z
N MET A 1 -0.12 -34.83 -7.76
CA MET A 1 -0.32 -33.76 -6.76
C MET A 1 0.58 -32.54 -6.97
N SER A 2 1.71 -32.60 -7.69
CA SER A 2 2.57 -31.44 -7.93
C SER A 2 2.05 -30.44 -8.98
N SER A 3 1.22 -30.89 -9.94
CA SER A 3 0.67 -30.04 -11.00
C SER A 3 -0.39 -29.06 -10.49
N SER A 4 -1.21 -29.46 -9.51
CA SER A 4 -2.25 -28.62 -8.92
C SER A 4 -1.69 -27.57 -7.95
N THR A 5 -0.59 -27.87 -7.25
CA THR A 5 0.07 -26.90 -6.35
C THR A 5 0.88 -25.86 -7.13
N ALA A 6 1.53 -26.26 -8.23
CA ALA A 6 2.27 -25.34 -9.10
C ALA A 6 1.35 -24.26 -9.74
N LEU A 7 0.13 -24.62 -10.13
CA LEU A 7 -0.83 -23.64 -10.65
C LEU A 7 -1.29 -22.65 -9.56
N ALA A 8 -1.46 -23.12 -8.32
CA ALA A 8 -1.85 -22.29 -7.19
C ALA A 8 -0.76 -21.29 -6.78
N THR A 9 0.53 -21.64 -6.90
CA THR A 9 1.63 -20.71 -6.61
C THR A 9 1.74 -19.62 -7.67
N ILE A 10 1.58 -19.98 -8.94
CA ILE A 10 1.60 -19.00 -10.04
C ILE A 10 0.47 -17.98 -9.90
N SER A 11 -0.75 -18.43 -9.57
CA SER A 11 -1.87 -17.50 -9.37
C SER A 11 -1.64 -16.58 -8.16
N ALA A 12 -1.10 -17.09 -7.05
CA ALA A 12 -0.74 -16.30 -5.88
C ALA A 12 0.26 -15.18 -6.22
N VAL A 13 1.30 -15.47 -7.00
CA VAL A 13 2.28 -14.47 -7.45
C VAL A 13 1.62 -13.41 -8.35
N GLN A 14 0.71 -13.79 -9.24
CA GLN A 14 -0.03 -12.82 -10.07
C GLN A 14 -0.88 -11.88 -9.21
N PHE A 15 -1.57 -12.40 -8.19
CA PHE A 15 -2.37 -11.57 -7.29
C PHE A 15 -1.53 -10.55 -6.52
N LEU A 16 -0.35 -10.95 -6.03
CA LEU A 16 0.57 -10.05 -5.34
C LEU A 16 1.07 -8.92 -6.23
N ARG A 17 1.41 -9.23 -7.49
CA ARG A 17 1.81 -8.20 -8.46
C ARG A 17 0.70 -7.20 -8.72
N VAL A 18 -0.53 -7.68 -8.92
CA VAL A 18 -1.70 -6.82 -9.12
C VAL A 18 -1.94 -5.94 -7.89
N ASP A 19 -1.82 -6.49 -6.69
CA ASP A 19 -1.98 -5.75 -5.42
C ASP A 19 -0.99 -4.59 -5.32
N SER A 20 0.31 -4.81 -5.60
CA SER A 20 1.33 -3.75 -5.58
C SER A 20 1.01 -2.62 -6.56
N TYR A 21 0.56 -2.95 -7.78
CA TYR A 21 0.20 -1.94 -8.78
C TYR A 21 -1.06 -1.16 -8.37
N VAL A 22 -2.08 -1.83 -7.84
CA VAL A 22 -3.30 -1.20 -7.36
C VAL A 22 -3.02 -0.31 -6.16
N ASN A 23 -2.16 -0.74 -5.24
CA ASN A 23 -1.76 0.05 -4.08
C ASN A 23 -1.05 1.35 -4.50
N LEU A 24 -0.12 1.27 -5.45
CA LEU A 24 0.56 2.44 -6.01
C LEU A 24 -0.42 3.38 -6.74
N ALA A 25 -1.35 2.83 -7.52
CA ALA A 25 -2.37 3.62 -8.21
C ALA A 25 -3.28 4.35 -7.21
N CYS A 26 -3.74 3.66 -6.16
CA CYS A 26 -4.56 4.23 -5.10
C CYS A 26 -3.81 5.32 -4.34
N LEU A 27 -2.54 5.08 -3.99
CA LEU A 27 -1.67 6.07 -3.35
C LEU A 27 -1.52 7.33 -4.21
N THR A 28 -1.27 7.17 -5.51
CA THR A 28 -1.11 8.29 -6.44
C THR A 28 -2.40 9.10 -6.57
N PHE A 29 -3.54 8.41 -6.65
CA PHE A 29 -4.85 9.05 -6.74
C PHE A 29 -5.21 9.82 -5.47
N LEU A 30 -4.98 9.22 -4.30
CA LEU A 30 -5.23 9.86 -3.00
C LEU A 30 -4.28 11.04 -2.75
N ALA A 31 -3.02 10.93 -3.18
CA ALA A 31 -2.06 12.02 -3.13
C ALA A 31 -2.50 13.18 -4.02
N TYR A 32 -2.96 12.88 -5.24
CA TYR A 32 -3.47 13.88 -6.17
C TYR A 32 -4.71 14.61 -5.61
N ASP A 33 -5.69 13.87 -5.07
CA ASP A 33 -6.88 14.45 -4.43
C ASP A 33 -6.51 15.36 -3.25
N THR A 34 -5.56 14.93 -2.43
CA THR A 34 -5.09 15.71 -1.28
C THR A 34 -4.36 16.98 -1.72
N CYS A 35 -3.49 16.90 -2.73
CA CYS A 35 -2.81 18.07 -3.29
C CYS A 35 -3.79 19.11 -3.87
N LEU A 36 -4.90 18.66 -4.48
CA LEU A 36 -5.90 19.56 -5.05
C LEU A 36 -6.64 20.36 -3.98
N GLY A 37 -6.94 19.74 -2.83
CA GLY A 37 -7.54 20.42 -1.68
C GLY A 37 -6.55 21.21 -0.81
N PHE A 38 -5.25 20.93 -0.94
CA PHE A 38 -4.22 21.48 -0.06
C PHE A 38 -4.02 22.98 -0.20
N SER A 39 -4.20 23.56 -1.40
CA SER A 39 -3.99 24.99 -1.63
C SER A 39 -4.98 25.86 -0.86
N GLU A 40 -6.27 25.52 -0.93
CA GLU A 40 -7.32 26.23 -0.17
C GLU A 40 -7.24 25.93 1.33
N GLU A 41 -6.88 24.69 1.70
CA GLU A 41 -6.65 24.34 3.10
C GLU A 41 -5.49 25.14 3.70
N LEU A 42 -4.38 25.32 2.99
CA LEU A 42 -3.26 26.14 3.47
C LEU A 42 -3.71 27.57 3.80
N GLU A 43 -4.47 28.20 2.92
CA GLU A 43 -4.86 29.60 3.12
C GLU A 43 -5.91 29.77 4.23
N HIS A 44 -6.92 28.90 4.28
CA HIS A 44 -8.03 29.03 5.23
C HIS A 44 -7.81 28.30 6.56
N VAL A 45 -7.15 27.15 6.53
CA VAL A 45 -6.94 26.27 7.69
C VAL A 45 -5.64 26.63 8.41
N TRP A 46 -4.56 27.01 7.74
CA TRP A 46 -3.31 27.32 8.45
C TRP A 46 -3.25 28.73 9.02
N ARG A 47 -3.98 29.71 8.46
CA ARG A 47 -4.09 31.07 9.02
C ARG A 47 -5.09 31.20 10.17
N ALA A 48 -6.08 30.31 10.24
CA ALA A 48 -7.09 30.34 11.29
C ALA A 48 -6.58 29.72 12.61
N ARG A 49 -7.15 30.14 13.76
CA ARG A 49 -6.79 29.61 15.09
C ARG A 49 -6.81 28.07 15.12
N TRP A 50 -5.87 27.48 15.84
CA TRP A 50 -5.76 26.04 16.03
C TRP A 50 -6.85 25.56 16.97
N THR A 51 -7.84 24.85 16.44
CA THR A 51 -8.95 24.26 17.20
C THR A 51 -8.83 22.73 17.12
N LEU A 52 -9.17 22.01 18.20
CA LEU A 52 -9.15 20.54 18.22
C LEU A 52 -9.84 19.85 17.01
N PRO A 53 -11.02 20.31 16.53
CA PRO A 53 -11.68 19.72 15.37
C PRO A 53 -10.85 19.84 14.08
N LYS A 54 -10.08 20.93 13.93
CA LYS A 54 -9.19 21.15 12.78
C LYS A 54 -8.05 20.13 12.79
N PHE A 55 -7.45 19.90 13.95
CA PHE A 55 -6.39 18.90 14.08
C PHE A 55 -6.91 17.50 13.74
N LEU A 56 -8.09 17.13 14.27
CA LEU A 56 -8.69 15.83 14.00
C LEU A 56 -9.03 15.64 12.51
N TYR A 57 -9.48 16.70 11.85
CA TYR A 57 -9.75 16.73 10.41
C TYR A 57 -8.47 16.51 9.58
N LEU A 58 -7.40 17.27 9.85
CA LEU A 58 -6.11 17.05 9.21
C LEU A 58 -5.59 15.64 9.51
N PHE A 59 -5.65 15.20 10.76
CA PHE A 59 -5.15 13.89 11.15
C PHE A 59 -5.84 12.78 10.36
N MET A 60 -7.17 12.77 10.26
CA MET A 60 -7.90 11.79 9.46
C MET A 60 -7.50 11.80 7.98
N ARG A 61 -7.31 12.99 7.39
CA ARG A 61 -6.95 13.13 5.96
C ARG A 61 -5.52 12.67 5.68
N TYR A 62 -4.54 13.14 6.43
CA TYR A 62 -3.12 12.80 6.22
C TYR A 62 -2.74 11.43 6.75
N TYR A 63 -3.44 10.90 7.76
CA TYR A 63 -3.23 9.55 8.27
C TYR A 63 -3.50 8.50 7.19
N SER A 64 -4.55 8.69 6.39
CA SER A 64 -4.89 7.78 5.29
C SER A 64 -3.77 7.70 4.25
N LEU A 65 -3.19 8.84 3.87
CA LEU A 65 -2.02 8.91 2.99
C LEU A 65 -0.79 8.24 3.61
N ALA A 66 -0.50 8.54 4.88
CA ALA A 66 0.61 7.93 5.60
C ALA A 66 0.45 6.41 5.71
N HIS A 67 -0.75 5.93 5.96
CA HIS A 67 -1.05 4.50 6.05
C HIS A 67 -0.83 3.77 4.72
N LEU A 68 -1.29 4.35 3.60
CA LEU A 68 -1.02 3.78 2.27
C LEU A 68 0.48 3.80 1.94
N LEU A 69 1.19 4.90 2.25
CA LEU A 69 2.63 4.99 2.06
C LEU A 69 3.41 3.92 2.84
N ILE A 70 3.05 3.73 4.11
CA ILE A 70 3.68 2.70 4.96
C ILE A 70 3.38 1.31 4.39
N THR A 71 2.14 1.03 4.03
CA THR A 71 1.74 -0.26 3.46
C THR A 71 2.48 -0.55 2.16
N PHE A 72 2.62 0.44 1.28
CA PHE A 72 3.39 0.32 0.04
C PHE A 72 4.89 0.13 0.31
N CYS A 73 5.47 0.88 1.25
CA CYS A 73 6.87 0.74 1.62
C CYS A 73 7.17 -0.62 2.25
N VAL A 74 6.25 -1.13 3.07
CA VAL A 74 6.33 -2.49 3.60
C VAL A 74 6.24 -3.48 2.45
N ASN A 75 5.26 -3.38 1.55
CA ASN A 75 5.10 -4.27 0.40
C ASN A 75 6.37 -4.35 -0.48
N ILE A 76 7.03 -3.21 -0.74
CA ILE A 76 8.33 -3.17 -1.44
C ILE A 76 9.44 -3.85 -0.65
N ARG A 77 9.54 -3.59 0.65
CA ARG A 77 10.61 -4.13 1.51
C ARG A 77 10.41 -5.61 1.82
N THR A 78 9.16 -6.03 1.98
CA THR A 78 8.75 -7.40 2.27
C THR A 78 8.46 -8.13 0.98
N GLY A 79 9.39 -8.14 0.01
CA GLY A 79 9.40 -9.13 -1.09
C GLY A 79 9.32 -10.60 -0.62
N LEU A 80 9.28 -10.80 0.72
CA LEU A 80 8.95 -11.98 1.53
C LEU A 80 8.05 -13.07 0.91
N PRO A 81 6.92 -12.78 0.23
CA PRO A 81 6.15 -13.87 -0.35
C PRO A 81 6.93 -14.57 -1.46
N GLU A 82 7.65 -13.86 -2.34
CA GLU A 82 8.40 -14.50 -3.43
C GLU A 82 9.49 -15.45 -2.91
N ASN A 83 10.21 -15.07 -1.85
CA ASN A 83 11.21 -15.95 -1.22
C ASN A 83 10.59 -17.08 -0.39
N LEU A 84 9.44 -16.92 0.27
CA LEU A 84 8.77 -18.04 0.94
C LEU A 84 8.23 -19.05 -0.07
N TYR A 85 7.71 -18.60 -1.21
CA TYR A 85 7.32 -19.48 -2.31
C TYR A 85 8.55 -20.15 -2.95
N ALA A 86 9.65 -19.43 -3.17
CA ALA A 86 10.91 -20.00 -3.67
C ALA A 86 11.51 -21.05 -2.71
N LEU A 87 11.49 -20.78 -1.40
CA LEU A 87 11.92 -21.73 -0.36
C LEU A 87 11.01 -22.96 -0.33
N SER A 88 9.70 -22.79 -0.46
CA SER A 88 8.77 -23.93 -0.53
C SER A 88 9.07 -24.79 -1.77
N ASN A 89 9.22 -24.18 -2.95
CA ASN A 89 9.56 -24.89 -4.20
C ASN A 89 10.92 -25.60 -4.12
N LEU A 90 11.94 -25.00 -3.49
CA LEU A 90 13.23 -25.64 -3.22
C LEU A 90 13.10 -26.85 -2.30
N THR A 91 12.24 -26.76 -1.27
CA THR A 91 11.99 -27.88 -0.36
C THR A 91 11.30 -29.04 -1.08
N TYR A 92 10.40 -28.74 -2.02
CA TYR A 92 9.72 -29.75 -2.84
C TYR A 92 10.58 -30.31 -3.99
N SER A 93 11.73 -29.71 -4.34
CA SER A 93 12.62 -30.23 -5.39
C SER A 93 13.75 -31.12 -4.84
N VAL A 94 13.97 -31.11 -3.52
CA VAL A 94 15.04 -31.86 -2.83
C VAL A 94 14.50 -33.18 -2.23
N ILE A 95 13.18 -33.33 -2.16
CA ILE A 95 12.46 -34.54 -1.72
C ILE A 95 11.90 -35.26 -2.95
#